data_AF-A0A7S2EZ45-F1
#
_entry.id   AF-A0A7S2EZ45-F1
#
_cell.length_a   1.000
_cell.length_b   1.000
_cell.length_c   1.000
_cell.angle_alpha   90.00
_cell.angle_beta   90.00
_cell.angle_gamma   90.00
#
_symmetry.space_group_name_H-M   'P 1'
#
loop_
_entity.id
_entity.type
_entity.pdbx_description
1 polymer ?
#
loop_
_entity_poly.entity_id
_entity_poly.type
_entity_poly.pdbx_seq_one_letter_code
_entity_poly.pdbx_strand_id
1 'polypeptide(L)'
;QFDEDALVRYAAVMCLPQLADRGDPTIIVTLRKFLADPDPGVRLCAIRSIAQAAEKGDWQAVGSISKCLADPDRNVRDAVVGALGKVAEKGNMRALQAL
;
A
#
# COMPACT_ATOMS: atom_id res chain seq x y z
N GLN A 1 6.92 -1.73 18.41
CA GLN A 1 8.04 -2.36 17.70
C GLN A 1 7.42 -3.51 16.91
N PHE A 2 7.65 -3.61 15.60
CA PHE A 2 7.10 -4.72 14.81
C PHE A 2 7.88 -6.00 15.11
N ASP A 3 7.21 -7.15 14.93
CA ASP A 3 7.80 -8.48 15.12
C ASP A 3 9.09 -8.63 14.31
N GLU A 4 10.10 -9.31 14.82
CA GLU A 4 11.38 -9.51 14.12
C GLU A 4 11.22 -10.43 12.90
N ASP A 5 10.24 -11.34 12.93
CA ASP A 5 9.97 -12.28 11.85
C ASP A 5 9.16 -11.61 10.72
N ALA A 6 9.76 -11.58 9.53
CA ALA A 6 9.13 -11.04 8.33
C ALA A 6 7.84 -11.79 7.95
N LEU A 7 7.74 -13.09 8.22
CA LEU A 7 6.52 -13.87 7.96
C LEU A 7 5.38 -13.45 8.88
N VAL A 8 5.67 -13.17 10.15
CA VAL A 8 4.66 -12.67 11.10
C VAL A 8 4.19 -11.28 10.68
N ARG A 9 5.11 -10.38 10.32
CA ARG A 9 4.76 -9.05 9.80
C ARG A 9 3.93 -9.16 8.52
N TYR A 10 4.33 -10.02 7.58
CA TYR A 10 3.60 -10.27 6.35
C TYR A 10 2.16 -10.73 6.64
N ALA A 11 1.99 -11.73 7.51
CA ALA A 11 0.68 -12.25 7.88
C ALA A 11 -0.21 -11.18 8.52
N ALA A 12 0.37 -10.35 9.41
CA ALA A 12 -0.35 -9.23 10.00
C ALA A 12 -0.82 -8.23 8.93
N VAL A 13 0.08 -7.80 8.04
CA VAL A 13 -0.22 -6.84 6.96
C VAL A 13 -1.28 -7.37 5.98
N MET A 14 -1.28 -8.67 5.71
CA MET A 14 -2.25 -9.32 4.84
C MET A 14 -3.66 -9.35 5.46
N CYS A 15 -3.76 -9.49 6.77
CA CYS A 15 -5.04 -9.64 7.47
C CYS A 15 -5.67 -8.30 7.91
N LEU A 16 -4.87 -7.26 8.14
CA LEU A 16 -5.36 -5.95 8.62
C LEU A 16 -6.53 -5.36 7.80
N PRO A 17 -6.56 -5.41 6.45
CA PRO A 17 -7.71 -4.91 5.68
C PRO A 17 -9.03 -5.63 5.93
N GLN A 18 -9.01 -6.82 6.52
CA GLN A 18 -10.21 -7.61 6.81
C GLN A 18 -10.85 -7.24 8.15
N LEU A 19 -10.15 -6.45 8.98
CA LEU A 19 -10.57 -6.10 10.33
C LEU A 19 -11.28 -4.74 10.42
N ALA A 20 -11.40 -4.01 9.31
CA ALA A 20 -12.11 -2.75 9.27
C ALA A 20 -12.83 -2.52 7.95
N ASP A 21 -13.70 -1.52 7.95
CA ASP A 21 -14.36 -1.07 6.74
C ASP A 21 -13.36 -0.45 5.75
N ARG A 22 -13.72 -0.53 4.48
CA ARG A 22 -13.00 0.14 3.42
C ARG A 22 -12.98 1.64 3.70
N GLY A 23 -11.81 2.26 3.57
CA GLY A 23 -11.60 3.68 3.86
C GLY A 23 -11.23 3.98 5.30
N ASP A 24 -11.13 2.99 6.19
CA ASP A 24 -10.74 3.24 7.58
C ASP A 24 -9.33 3.86 7.65
N PRO A 25 -9.21 5.13 8.09
CA PRO A 25 -7.95 5.84 8.13
C PRO A 25 -6.95 5.20 9.11
N THR A 26 -7.42 4.53 10.15
CA THR A 26 -6.60 3.83 11.14
C THR A 26 -5.87 2.66 10.51
N ILE A 27 -6.58 1.86 9.69
CA ILE A 27 -5.97 0.75 8.96
C ILE A 27 -4.98 1.27 7.92
N ILE A 28 -5.35 2.30 7.15
CA ILE A 28 -4.48 2.87 6.12
C ILE A 28 -3.19 3.45 6.73
N VAL A 29 -3.29 4.20 7.83
CA VAL A 29 -2.13 4.73 8.56
C VAL A 29 -1.26 3.61 9.11
N THR A 30 -1.86 2.53 9.59
CA THR A 30 -1.12 1.37 10.12
C THR A 30 -0.36 0.65 9.00
N LEU A 31 -1.03 0.35 7.89
CA LEU A 31 -0.41 -0.31 6.73
C LEU A 31 0.72 0.52 6.11
N ARG A 32 0.61 1.86 6.11
CA ARG A 32 1.66 2.75 5.59
C ARG A 32 3.01 2.58 6.30
N LYS A 33 3.03 2.16 7.57
CA LYS A 33 4.27 1.91 8.31
C LYS A 33 5.10 0.78 7.70
N PHE A 34 4.44 -0.18 7.05
CA PHE A 34 5.08 -1.34 6.43
C PHE A 34 5.58 -1.07 5.00
N LEU A 35 5.32 0.12 4.44
CA LEU A 35 5.90 0.53 3.14
C LEU A 35 7.43 0.73 3.21
N ALA A 36 7.99 0.85 4.41
CA ALA A 36 9.42 0.97 4.65
C ALA A 36 10.01 -0.25 5.36
N ASP A 37 9.31 -1.40 5.35
CA ASP A 37 9.79 -2.62 5.97
C ASP A 37 11.10 -3.09 5.31
N PRO A 38 12.09 -3.60 6.08
CA PRO A 38 13.31 -4.13 5.49
C PRO A 38 13.05 -5.28 4.51
N ASP A 39 11.99 -6.08 4.73
CA ASP A 39 11.65 -7.18 3.85
C ASP A 39 10.80 -6.71 2.64
N PRO A 40 11.23 -6.99 1.39
CA PRO A 40 10.49 -6.58 0.19
C PRO A 40 9.13 -7.27 0.06
N GLY A 41 8.96 -8.49 0.58
CA GLY A 41 7.70 -9.20 0.60
C GLY A 41 6.66 -8.50 1.49
N VAL A 42 7.09 -8.01 2.65
CA VAL A 42 6.25 -7.20 3.55
C VAL A 42 5.88 -5.86 2.89
N ARG A 43 6.83 -5.16 2.26
CA ARG A 43 6.53 -3.90 1.52
C ARG A 43 5.52 -4.11 0.41
N LEU A 44 5.70 -5.16 -0.39
CA LEU A 44 4.78 -5.55 -1.46
C LEU A 44 3.38 -5.87 -0.90
N CYS A 45 3.31 -6.62 0.19
CA CYS A 45 2.05 -6.92 0.88
C CYS A 45 1.36 -5.63 1.33
N ALA A 46 2.10 -4.69 1.93
CA ALA A 46 1.58 -3.42 2.39
C ALA A 46 0.94 -2.60 1.26
N ILE A 47 1.59 -2.53 0.09
CA ILE A 47 1.03 -1.84 -1.09
C ILE A 47 -0.30 -2.46 -1.51
N ARG A 48 -0.38 -3.79 -1.58
CA ARG A 48 -1.60 -4.51 -1.97
C ARG A 48 -2.72 -4.31 -0.94
N SER A 49 -2.38 -4.39 0.34
CA SER A 49 -3.31 -4.19 1.45
C SER A 49 -3.85 -2.76 1.49
N ILE A 50 -3.00 -1.74 1.26
CA ILE A 50 -3.46 -0.34 1.15
C ILE A 50 -4.41 -0.19 -0.03
N ALA A 51 -4.11 -0.77 -1.19
CA ALA A 51 -4.99 -0.69 -2.35
C ALA A 51 -6.34 -1.38 -2.15
N GLN A 52 -6.39 -2.43 -1.33
CA GLN A 52 -7.63 -3.11 -0.94
C GLN A 52 -8.43 -2.28 0.06
N ALA A 53 -7.77 -1.75 1.09
CA ALA A 53 -8.40 -0.99 2.17
C ALA A 53 -8.85 0.41 1.72
N ALA A 54 -8.13 1.05 0.79
CA ALA A 54 -8.42 2.40 0.35
C ALA A 54 -9.71 2.49 -0.49
N GLU A 55 -10.42 3.60 -0.32
CA GLU A 55 -11.48 4.00 -1.23
C GLU A 55 -10.89 4.48 -2.56
N LYS A 56 -11.70 4.40 -3.64
CA LYS A 56 -11.31 5.02 -4.91
C LYS A 56 -11.22 6.53 -4.72
N GLY A 57 -10.16 7.14 -5.23
CA GLY A 57 -9.91 8.56 -5.06
C GLY A 57 -9.23 8.92 -3.74
N ASP A 58 -8.80 7.96 -2.92
CA ASP A 58 -8.00 8.25 -1.72
C ASP A 58 -6.59 8.73 -2.11
N TRP A 59 -6.44 10.04 -2.18
CA TRP A 59 -5.19 10.69 -2.53
C TRP A 59 -4.09 10.53 -1.50
N GLN A 60 -4.44 10.26 -0.23
CA GLN A 60 -3.43 9.97 0.78
C GLN A 60 -2.83 8.58 0.58
N ALA A 61 -3.67 7.59 0.25
CA ALA A 61 -3.21 6.26 -0.14
C ALA A 61 -2.34 6.33 -1.40
N VAL A 62 -2.82 7.01 -2.45
CA VAL A 62 -2.08 7.24 -3.71
C VAL A 62 -0.70 7.85 -3.45
N GLY A 63 -0.66 9.00 -2.75
CA GLY A 63 0.61 9.69 -2.48
C GLY A 63 1.57 8.88 -1.60
N SER A 64 1.04 7.97 -0.77
CA SER A 64 1.88 7.09 0.04
C SER A 64 2.50 5.96 -0.78
N ILE A 65 1.71 5.29 -1.63
CA ILE A 65 2.22 4.18 -2.44
C ILE A 65 3.07 4.66 -3.62
N SER A 66 2.82 5.86 -4.19
CA SER A 66 3.65 6.42 -5.27
C SER A 66 5.11 6.59 -4.87
N LYS A 67 5.42 6.82 -3.59
CA LYS A 67 6.81 6.91 -3.10
C LYS A 67 7.58 5.60 -3.30
N CYS A 68 6.89 4.47 -3.37
CA CYS A 68 7.48 3.15 -3.58
C CYS A 68 7.76 2.85 -5.08
N LEU A 69 7.49 3.79 -6.00
CA LEU A 69 7.94 3.66 -7.41
C LEU A 69 9.47 3.63 -7.53
N ALA A 70 10.17 4.20 -6.55
CA ALA A 70 11.63 4.18 -6.45
C ALA A 70 12.17 3.00 -5.61
N ASP A 71 11.34 2.01 -5.25
CA ASP A 71 11.78 0.88 -4.43
C ASP A 71 12.87 0.07 -5.16
N PRO A 72 13.93 -0.40 -4.46
CA PRO A 72 14.98 -1.21 -5.08
C PRO A 72 14.45 -2.52 -5.67
N ASP A 73 13.42 -3.12 -5.06
CA ASP A 73 12.84 -4.36 -5.52
C ASP A 73 11.86 -4.15 -6.69
N ARG A 74 12.06 -4.89 -7.77
CA ARG A 74 11.23 -4.76 -8.98
C ARG A 74 9.77 -5.17 -8.73
N ASN A 75 9.52 -6.23 -7.95
CA ASN A 75 8.16 -6.69 -7.69
C ASN A 75 7.38 -5.69 -6.86
N VAL A 76 8.07 -4.98 -5.95
CA VAL A 76 7.50 -3.86 -5.21
C VAL A 76 7.08 -2.75 -6.17
N ARG A 77 7.97 -2.32 -7.09
CA ARG A 77 7.64 -1.29 -8.10
C ARG A 77 6.44 -1.69 -8.97
N ASP A 78 6.41 -2.91 -9.47
CA ASP A 78 5.30 -3.42 -10.30
C ASP A 78 3.98 -3.45 -9.52
N ALA A 79 4.03 -3.80 -8.23
CA ALA A 79 2.86 -3.77 -7.35
C ALA A 79 2.30 -2.35 -7.16
N VAL A 80 3.17 -1.33 -7.09
CA VAL A 80 2.74 0.08 -6.98
C VAL A 80 1.93 0.49 -8.20
N VAL A 81 2.40 0.18 -9.41
CA VAL A 81 1.68 0.53 -10.65
C VAL A 81 0.28 -0.09 -10.65
N GLY A 82 0.18 -1.37 -10.30
CA GLY A 82 -1.12 -2.06 -10.20
C GLY A 82 -2.03 -1.50 -9.10
N ALA A 83 -1.46 -1.11 -7.96
CA ALA A 83 -2.18 -0.51 -6.85
C ALA A 83 -2.71 0.90 -7.19
N LEU A 84 -1.88 1.73 -7.82
CA LEU A 84 -2.27 3.06 -8.29
C LEU A 84 -3.46 2.97 -9.26
N GLY A 85 -3.45 2.03 -10.21
CA GLY A 85 -4.58 1.81 -11.11
C GLY A 85 -5.89 1.39 -10.42
N LYS A 86 -5.83 0.79 -9.22
CA LYS A 86 -7.01 0.39 -8.44
C LYS A 86 -7.58 1.51 -7.58
N VAL A 87 -6.70 2.31 -6.98
CA VAL A 87 -7.08 3.37 -6.04
C VAL A 87 -7.36 4.68 -6.78
N ALA A 88 -6.69 4.94 -7.90
CA ALA A 88 -6.96 6.13 -8.71
C ALA A 88 -8.41 6.11 -9.22
N GLU A 89 -9.08 7.25 -9.06
CA GLU A 89 -10.40 7.45 -9.63
C GLU A 89 -10.29 7.64 -11.15
N LYS A 90 -11.12 6.90 -11.90
CA LYS A 90 -11.10 6.92 -13.37
C LYS A 90 -11.46 8.33 -13.86
N GLY A 91 -10.55 8.98 -14.60
CA GLY A 91 -10.75 10.32 -15.15
C GLY A 91 -10.14 11.46 -14.33
N ASN A 92 -9.47 11.18 -13.21
CA ASN A 92 -8.82 12.21 -12.43
C ASN A 92 -7.37 12.43 -12.90
N MET A 93 -7.15 13.49 -13.69
CA MET A 93 -5.86 13.86 -14.32
C MET A 93 -4.67 13.96 -13.36
N ARG A 94 -4.91 14.14 -12.05
CA ARG A 94 -3.85 14.16 -11.04
C ARG A 94 -3.17 12.81 -10.84
N ALA A 95 -3.85 11.69 -11.10
CA ALA A 95 -3.26 10.35 -11.02
C ALA A 95 -2.18 10.12 -12.09
N LEU A 96 -2.29 10.79 -13.25
CA LEU A 96 -1.29 10.73 -14.33
C LEU A 96 -0.07 11.60 -14.09
N GLN A 97 -0.17 12.64 -13.24
CA GLN A 97 0.96 13.52 -12.92
C GLN A 97 1.94 12.93 -11.87
N ALA A 98 1.54 11.85 -11.20
CA ALA A 98 2.35 11.18 -10.17
C ALA A 98 3.12 9.95 -10.68
N LEU A 99 2.96 9.60 -11.97
CA LEU A 99 3.74 8.60 -12.71
C LEU A 99 4.87 9.30 -13.48
#